data_AF-A0A5D3KB31-F1
#
_entry.id   AF-A0A5D3KB31-F1
#
_cell.length_a   1.000
_cell.length_b   1.000
_cell.length_c   1.000
_cell.angle_alpha   90.00
_cell.angle_beta   90.00
_cell.angle_gamma   90.00
#
_symmetry.space_group_name_H-M   'P 1'
#
loop_
_entity.id
_entity.type
_entity.pdbx_description
1 polymer ?
#
loop_
_entity_poly.entity_id
_entity_poly.type
_entity_poly.pdbx_seq_one_letter_code
_entity_poly.pdbx_strand_id
1 'polypeptide(L)'
;MSLDKLVELLKFTFDLFAGPALVALFYWFRFHTSKGTRSYTTKPLFAFGVVAFMIPFVLIYKGLSYALPPLASIWLLILAWLVPILPAAWRNFCQGLAGIPAGALALRDELAASPFQVSQSDEPVLQRRFARIGYRVDDFRAVQSTAIQSRFMKISAIMVHLERWAADRESFMERNAERYAELLAVFDVLCFRTVRVLKNSRDIYGAIMEESQVEPDDWQALDSLSTRHSAVSQLQLAAQTAAGAMLEDLRKDMDSLLNNLMLFAVRAALAGEWSLDRSKRRLGEIGFTLEPASPGIMKFVAKVTAFTFVWCLLWLLASGKIIEMPGDQSAGAMRTLILTPLYFIVNFSLVYYFKRQFAFANESIFGRLPVGFILSVGILGALLTLPIQMWFDHAQFSQGPYPDVVLHELPVLIFPWGIGAMAALLVQDSTWDRRSRKTRQLRDGLVFGGGMTLMLFALLAIHQVAPIPVMGMADHLSPSMFLLFFVLPTFLFGFIIGYGMIGRLREAAARCPVRSAPLVSPAFASA
;
A
#
# COMPACT_ATOMS: atom_id res chain seq x y z
N MET A 1 -22.55 2.81 -47.57
CA MET A 1 -22.94 2.64 -46.15
C MET A 1 -24.04 3.66 -45.88
N SER A 2 -25.25 3.25 -45.49
CA SER A 2 -26.38 4.16 -45.28
C SER A 2 -26.22 4.96 -43.98
N LEU A 3 -26.81 6.15 -43.91
CA LEU A 3 -26.74 7.06 -42.77
C LEU A 3 -27.20 6.39 -41.46
N ASP A 4 -28.26 5.57 -41.54
CA ASP A 4 -28.81 4.85 -40.39
C ASP A 4 -27.82 3.83 -39.80
N LYS A 5 -27.08 3.11 -40.66
CA LYS A 5 -26.03 2.16 -40.22
C LYS A 5 -24.84 2.87 -39.60
N LEU A 6 -24.52 4.09 -40.04
CA LEU A 6 -23.47 4.93 -39.42
C LEU A 6 -23.91 5.42 -38.04
N VAL A 7 -25.17 5.83 -37.89
CA VAL A 7 -25.74 6.29 -36.62
C VAL A 7 -25.86 5.14 -35.60
N GLU A 8 -26.26 3.94 -36.03
CA GLU A 8 -26.24 2.74 -35.18
C GLU A 8 -24.82 2.36 -34.75
N LEU A 9 -23.85 2.40 -35.66
CA LEU A 9 -22.44 2.12 -35.32
C LEU A 9 -21.88 3.15 -34.34
N LEU A 10 -22.20 4.44 -34.52
CA LEU A 10 -21.80 5.50 -33.61
C LEU A 10 -22.46 5.34 -32.23
N LYS A 11 -23.75 5.03 -32.16
CA LYS A 11 -24.44 4.73 -30.89
C LYS A 11 -23.82 3.52 -30.19
N PHE A 12 -23.61 2.43 -30.92
CA PHE A 12 -22.96 1.23 -30.39
C PHE A 12 -21.56 1.53 -29.85
N THR A 13 -20.76 2.30 -30.58
CA THR A 13 -19.40 2.69 -30.15
C THR A 13 -19.43 3.61 -28.93
N PHE A 14 -20.41 4.53 -28.86
CA PHE A 14 -20.62 5.41 -27.72
C PHE A 14 -21.06 4.64 -26.47
N ASP A 15 -21.93 3.64 -26.63
CA ASP A 15 -22.42 2.80 -25.55
C ASP A 15 -21.34 1.85 -25.02
N LEU A 16 -20.50 1.31 -25.91
CA LEU A 16 -19.42 0.40 -25.54
C LEU A 16 -18.25 1.13 -24.85
N PHE A 17 -17.94 2.37 -25.25
CA PHE A 17 -16.73 3.08 -24.82
C PHE A 17 -17.00 4.41 -24.11
N ALA A 18 -17.85 5.29 -24.66
CA ALA A 18 -18.03 6.64 -24.12
C ALA A 18 -18.81 6.66 -22.80
N GLY A 19 -19.84 5.82 -22.66
CA GLY A 19 -20.61 5.70 -21.41
C GLY A 19 -19.75 5.21 -20.22
N PRO A 20 -19.06 4.06 -20.33
CA PRO A 20 -18.13 3.59 -19.31
C PRO A 20 -17.00 4.59 -19.02
N ALA A 21 -16.48 5.27 -20.05
CA ALA A 21 -15.45 6.29 -19.89
C ALA A 21 -15.96 7.53 -19.13
N LEU A 22 -17.19 7.99 -19.38
CA LEU A 22 -17.83 9.08 -18.66
C LEU A 22 -18.04 8.73 -17.18
N VAL A 23 -18.51 7.51 -16.89
CA VAL A 23 -18.64 7.00 -15.52
C VAL A 23 -17.26 6.94 -14.87
N ALA A 24 -16.28 6.32 -15.50
CA ALA A 24 -14.92 6.26 -14.97
C ALA A 24 -14.34 7.67 -14.69
N LEU A 25 -14.53 8.62 -15.61
CA LEU A 25 -14.03 9.99 -15.47
C LEU A 25 -14.75 10.75 -14.34
N PHE A 26 -16.08 10.62 -14.22
CA PHE A 26 -16.84 11.23 -13.12
C PHE A 26 -16.39 10.69 -11.75
N TYR A 27 -16.27 9.37 -11.62
CA TYR A 27 -15.86 8.73 -10.36
C TYR A 27 -14.36 8.91 -10.09
N TRP A 28 -13.52 9.05 -11.11
CA TRP A 28 -12.13 9.50 -11.00
C TRP A 28 -12.06 10.89 -10.35
N PHE A 29 -12.79 11.87 -10.91
CA PHE A 29 -12.88 13.22 -10.33
C PHE A 29 -13.38 13.16 -8.89
N ARG A 30 -14.37 12.31 -8.60
CA ARG A 30 -14.92 12.17 -7.24
C ARG A 30 -13.93 11.56 -6.25
N PHE A 31 -13.15 10.56 -6.64
CA PHE A 31 -12.08 10.01 -5.80
C PHE A 31 -11.00 11.07 -5.50
N HIS A 32 -10.76 11.98 -6.44
CA HIS A 32 -9.82 13.10 -6.35
C HIS A 32 -10.32 14.32 -5.56
N THR A 33 -11.57 14.34 -5.08
CA THR A 33 -12.18 15.51 -4.41
C THR A 33 -11.43 16.00 -3.17
N SER A 34 -10.72 15.12 -2.46
CA SER A 34 -9.81 15.51 -1.39
C SER A 34 -8.43 15.85 -1.97
N LYS A 35 -8.11 17.15 -2.04
CA LYS A 35 -6.80 17.64 -2.46
C LYS A 35 -5.69 16.91 -1.69
N GLY A 36 -4.73 16.32 -2.42
CA GLY A 36 -3.52 15.75 -1.85
C GLY A 36 -3.54 14.26 -1.50
N THR A 37 -4.63 13.51 -1.70
CA THR A 37 -4.68 12.05 -1.41
C THR A 37 -3.58 11.24 -2.08
N ARG A 38 -3.19 11.61 -3.30
CA ARG A 38 -2.08 10.99 -4.03
C ARG A 38 -0.74 11.11 -3.29
N SER A 39 -0.54 12.13 -2.47
CA SER A 39 0.72 12.33 -1.74
C SER A 39 0.82 11.53 -0.44
N TYR A 40 -0.24 10.79 -0.07
CA TYR A 40 -0.25 9.98 1.15
C TYR A 40 0.09 8.50 0.92
N THR A 41 0.25 8.08 -0.33
CA THR A 41 0.59 6.70 -0.71
C THR A 41 1.38 6.71 -2.02
N THR A 42 1.93 5.58 -2.44
CA THR A 42 2.70 5.49 -3.69
C THR A 42 1.77 5.55 -4.91
N LYS A 43 2.29 6.02 -6.06
CA LYS A 43 1.54 6.05 -7.33
C LYS A 43 0.75 4.77 -7.68
N PRO A 44 1.32 3.55 -7.59
CA PRO A 44 0.59 2.32 -7.92
C PRO A 44 -0.52 1.98 -6.93
N LEU A 45 -0.32 2.20 -5.62
CA LEU A 45 -1.36 1.96 -4.62
C LEU A 45 -2.50 2.97 -4.76
N PHE A 46 -2.17 4.22 -5.08
CA PHE A 46 -3.16 5.22 -5.42
C PHE A 46 -3.98 4.79 -6.65
N ALA A 47 -3.32 4.37 -7.74
CA ALA A 47 -3.99 3.89 -8.94
C ALA A 47 -4.87 2.66 -8.66
N PHE A 48 -4.40 1.73 -7.83
CA PHE A 48 -5.19 0.58 -7.37
C PHE A 48 -6.45 1.03 -6.62
N GLY A 49 -6.32 1.96 -5.67
CA GLY A 49 -7.48 2.51 -4.93
C GLY A 49 -8.50 3.18 -5.85
N VAL A 50 -8.03 3.92 -6.87
CA VAL A 50 -8.89 4.56 -7.87
C VAL A 50 -9.60 3.51 -8.74
N VAL A 51 -8.88 2.50 -9.23
CA VAL A 51 -9.44 1.42 -10.04
C VAL A 51 -10.47 0.61 -9.24
N ALA A 52 -10.13 0.22 -8.00
CA ALA A 52 -11.04 -0.48 -7.10
C ALA A 52 -12.30 0.37 -6.79
N PHE A 53 -12.16 1.70 -6.73
CA PHE A 53 -13.29 2.61 -6.57
C PHE A 53 -14.18 2.64 -7.82
N MET A 54 -13.61 2.71 -9.03
CA MET A 54 -14.38 2.87 -10.28
C MET A 54 -15.03 1.59 -10.78
N ILE A 55 -14.40 0.42 -10.61
CA ILE A 55 -14.86 -0.86 -11.19
C ILE A 55 -16.33 -1.17 -10.88
N PRO A 56 -16.81 -1.10 -9.62
CA PRO A 56 -18.20 -1.41 -9.31
C PRO A 56 -19.18 -0.51 -10.07
N PHE A 57 -18.88 0.78 -10.25
CA PHE A 57 -19.77 1.72 -10.95
C PHE A 57 -19.78 1.47 -12.45
N VAL A 58 -18.65 1.08 -13.03
CA VAL A 58 -18.60 0.68 -14.45
C VAL A 58 -19.40 -0.61 -14.66
N LEU A 59 -19.36 -1.55 -13.72
CA LEU A 59 -20.15 -2.78 -13.77
C LEU A 59 -21.65 -2.50 -13.58
N ILE A 60 -22.02 -1.65 -12.62
CA ILE A 60 -23.41 -1.22 -12.42
C ILE A 60 -23.91 -0.47 -13.65
N TYR A 61 -23.11 0.40 -14.25
CA TYR A 61 -23.44 1.07 -15.50
C TYR A 61 -23.76 0.06 -16.60
N LYS A 62 -22.88 -0.91 -16.83
CA LYS A 62 -23.10 -1.96 -17.83
C LYS A 62 -24.39 -2.73 -17.55
N GLY A 63 -24.64 -3.09 -16.29
CA GLY A 63 -25.89 -3.75 -15.87
C GLY A 63 -27.13 -2.90 -16.15
N LEU A 64 -27.11 -1.63 -15.77
CA LEU A 64 -28.22 -0.69 -15.98
C LEU A 64 -28.47 -0.42 -17.46
N SER A 65 -27.40 -0.32 -18.28
CA SER A 65 -27.53 -0.08 -19.72
C SER A 65 -28.21 -1.21 -20.49
N TYR A 66 -28.37 -2.41 -19.90
CA TYR A 66 -29.21 -3.46 -20.48
C TYR A 66 -30.71 -3.22 -20.29
N ALA A 67 -31.10 -2.50 -19.25
CA ALA A 67 -32.51 -2.27 -18.90
C ALA A 67 -32.99 -0.85 -19.18
N LEU A 68 -32.06 0.12 -19.25
CA LEU A 68 -32.35 1.55 -19.38
C LEU A 68 -31.49 2.17 -20.47
N PRO A 69 -31.95 3.29 -21.09
CA PRO A 69 -31.14 4.06 -22.00
C PRO A 69 -29.79 4.44 -21.34
N PRO A 70 -28.66 4.38 -22.07
CA PRO A 70 -27.31 4.69 -21.57
C PRO A 70 -27.22 6.00 -20.77
N LEU A 71 -27.90 7.04 -21.26
CA LEU A 71 -27.96 8.34 -20.60
C LEU A 71 -28.69 8.28 -19.25
N ALA A 72 -29.80 7.53 -19.15
CA ALA A 72 -30.56 7.35 -17.92
C ALA A 72 -29.74 6.56 -16.87
N SER A 73 -28.98 5.56 -17.31
CA SER A 73 -28.05 4.80 -16.48
C SER A 73 -26.94 5.67 -15.89
N ILE A 74 -26.36 6.59 -16.68
CA ILE A 74 -25.38 7.57 -16.20
C ILE A 74 -26.02 8.49 -15.16
N TRP A 75 -27.19 9.04 -15.44
CA TRP A 75 -27.88 9.95 -14.51
C TRP A 75 -28.29 9.26 -13.21
N LEU A 76 -28.75 8.01 -13.25
CA LEU A 76 -29.06 7.23 -12.05
C LEU A 76 -27.82 6.98 -11.19
N LEU A 77 -26.67 6.68 -11.81
CA LEU A 77 -25.41 6.53 -11.09
C LEU A 77 -24.97 7.86 -10.45
N ILE A 78 -25.08 8.97 -11.17
CA ILE A 78 -24.80 10.31 -10.64
C ILE A 78 -25.74 10.63 -9.46
N LEU A 79 -27.04 10.36 -9.59
CA LEU A 79 -28.06 10.60 -8.55
C LEU A 79 -27.86 9.72 -7.32
N ALA A 80 -27.60 8.43 -7.51
CA ALA A 80 -27.28 7.49 -6.42
C ALA A 80 -26.04 7.93 -5.64
N TRP A 81 -25.13 8.70 -6.28
CA TRP A 81 -23.91 9.21 -5.67
C TRP A 81 -24.01 10.61 -5.06
N LEU A 82 -25.15 11.30 -5.23
CA LEU A 82 -25.47 12.54 -4.54
C LEU A 82 -25.91 12.31 -3.08
N VAL A 83 -26.31 11.08 -2.72
CA VAL A 83 -26.59 10.69 -1.33
C VAL A 83 -25.27 10.51 -0.58
N PRO A 84 -24.88 11.39 0.36
CA PRO A 84 -23.48 11.56 0.76
C PRO A 84 -22.88 10.44 1.63
N ILE A 85 -23.70 9.58 2.23
CA ILE A 85 -23.27 8.62 3.28
C ILE A 85 -22.59 7.38 2.68
N LEU A 86 -23.22 6.72 1.69
CA LEU A 86 -22.68 5.54 1.02
C LEU A 86 -21.37 5.81 0.22
N PRO A 87 -21.25 6.94 -0.49
CA PRO A 87 -20.02 7.37 -1.16
C PRO A 87 -18.84 7.62 -0.25
N ALA A 88 -19.09 8.26 0.89
CA ALA A 88 -18.02 8.55 1.83
C ALA A 88 -17.48 7.25 2.44
N ALA A 89 -18.37 6.33 2.86
CA ALA A 89 -17.97 5.04 3.40
C ALA A 89 -17.20 4.19 2.39
N TRP A 90 -17.70 4.07 1.15
CA TRP A 90 -17.03 3.30 0.10
C TRP A 90 -15.68 3.91 -0.29
N ARG A 91 -15.63 5.23 -0.43
CA ARG A 91 -14.37 5.94 -0.71
C ARG A 91 -13.37 5.75 0.42
N ASN A 92 -13.79 5.88 1.67
CA ASN A 92 -12.91 5.69 2.84
C ASN A 92 -12.43 4.24 2.93
N PHE A 93 -13.28 3.27 2.58
CA PHE A 93 -12.88 1.87 2.45
C PHE A 93 -11.82 1.69 1.36
N CYS A 94 -12.04 2.20 0.14
CA CYS A 94 -11.04 2.12 -0.94
C CYS A 94 -9.75 2.87 -0.62
N GLN A 95 -9.83 4.00 0.09
CA GLN A 95 -8.66 4.76 0.56
C GLN A 95 -7.92 3.99 1.64
N GLY A 96 -8.63 3.37 2.59
CA GLY A 96 -8.07 2.44 3.56
C GLY A 96 -7.38 1.25 2.87
N LEU A 97 -8.02 0.71 1.82
CA LEU A 97 -7.40 -0.32 1.00
C LEU A 97 -6.09 0.16 0.36
N ALA A 98 -6.05 1.37 -0.17
CA ALA A 98 -4.84 1.97 -0.74
C ALA A 98 -3.81 2.46 0.33
N GLY A 99 -4.14 2.37 1.62
CA GLY A 99 -3.32 2.86 2.72
C GLY A 99 -3.27 4.39 2.82
N ILE A 100 -4.33 5.11 2.43
CA ILE A 100 -4.44 6.57 2.52
C ILE A 100 -5.27 6.94 3.77
N PRO A 101 -4.80 7.82 4.68
CA PRO A 101 -3.50 8.50 4.71
C PRO A 101 -2.39 7.74 5.46
N ALA A 102 -2.68 6.53 5.96
CA ALA A 102 -1.80 5.77 6.85
C ALA A 102 -0.38 5.52 6.28
N GLY A 103 -0.22 5.50 4.96
CA GLY A 103 1.05 5.35 4.25
C GLY A 103 2.07 6.40 4.68
N ALA A 104 1.76 7.67 4.43
CA ALA A 104 2.63 8.80 4.75
C ALA A 104 2.79 9.03 6.26
N LEU A 105 1.72 8.86 7.05
CA LEU A 105 1.81 9.06 8.50
C LEU A 105 2.77 8.07 9.15
N ALA A 106 2.65 6.77 8.82
CA ALA A 106 3.57 5.80 9.42
C ALA A 106 4.98 5.84 8.79
N LEU A 107 5.16 6.37 7.57
CA LEU A 107 6.51 6.65 7.06
C LEU A 107 7.14 7.88 7.75
N ARG A 108 6.33 8.88 8.12
CA ARG A 108 6.76 9.99 8.99
C ARG A 108 7.17 9.46 10.36
N ASP A 109 6.40 8.55 10.95
CA ASP A 109 6.72 7.97 12.26
C ASP A 109 8.02 7.14 12.19
N GLU A 110 8.21 6.40 11.09
CA GLU A 110 9.46 5.69 10.81
C GLU A 110 10.66 6.66 10.66
N LEU A 111 10.49 7.78 9.97
CA LEU A 111 11.51 8.84 9.87
C LEU A 111 11.83 9.48 11.23
N ALA A 112 10.81 9.73 12.04
CA ALA A 112 10.97 10.34 13.36
C ALA A 112 11.82 9.46 14.28
N ALA A 113 11.65 8.13 14.18
CA ALA A 113 12.43 7.14 14.92
C ALA A 113 13.80 6.80 14.29
N SER A 114 14.02 7.15 13.03
CA SER A 114 15.26 6.79 12.33
C SER A 114 16.46 7.66 12.73
N PRO A 115 17.68 7.08 12.78
CA PRO A 115 18.91 7.85 12.90
C PRO A 115 19.07 8.84 11.75
N PHE A 116 19.69 10.00 12.06
CA PHE A 116 19.91 11.08 11.11
C PHE A 116 21.38 11.48 11.10
N GLN A 117 21.97 11.54 9.92
CA GLN A 117 23.32 12.05 9.68
C GLN A 117 23.29 13.01 8.49
N VAL A 118 23.86 14.21 8.67
CA VAL A 118 23.94 15.19 7.58
C VAL A 118 24.83 14.63 6.48
N SER A 119 24.38 14.72 5.23
CA SER A 119 25.21 14.33 4.10
C SER A 119 26.44 15.23 4.00
N GLN A 120 27.61 14.66 3.73
CA GLN A 120 28.86 15.41 3.51
C GLN A 120 28.72 16.49 2.42
N SER A 121 27.85 16.28 1.43
CA SER A 121 27.57 17.25 0.38
C SER A 121 26.80 18.49 0.88
N ASP A 122 26.07 18.36 1.98
CA ASP A 122 25.18 19.41 2.50
C ASP A 122 25.82 20.23 3.62
N GLU A 123 26.84 19.68 4.30
CA GLU A 123 27.63 20.38 5.32
C GLU A 123 28.11 21.78 4.90
N PRO A 124 28.77 21.99 3.74
CA PRO A 124 29.25 23.32 3.36
C PRO A 124 28.11 24.30 3.08
N VAL A 125 26.96 23.82 2.59
CA VAL A 125 25.78 24.65 2.31
C VAL A 125 25.16 25.11 3.62
N LEU A 126 25.01 24.18 4.57
CA LEU A 126 24.48 24.47 5.90
C LEU A 126 25.40 25.41 6.68
N GLN A 127 26.72 25.18 6.67
CA GLN A 127 27.69 26.08 7.30
C GLN A 127 27.59 27.51 6.75
N ARG A 128 27.48 27.69 5.43
CA ARG A 128 27.28 29.01 4.82
C ARG A 128 25.96 29.65 5.24
N ARG A 129 24.87 28.86 5.32
CA ARG A 129 23.55 29.35 5.75
C ARG A 129 23.58 29.81 7.21
N PHE A 130 24.18 29.02 8.11
CA PHE A 130 24.35 29.39 9.51
C PHE A 130 25.25 30.60 9.71
N ALA A 131 26.36 30.70 8.97
CA ALA A 131 27.24 31.85 9.02
C ALA A 131 26.52 33.16 8.65
N ARG A 132 25.61 33.14 7.67
CA ARG A 132 24.81 34.31 7.26
C ARG A 132 23.86 34.80 8.35
N ILE A 133 23.33 33.91 9.17
CA ILE A 133 22.50 34.27 10.33
C ILE A 133 23.34 34.54 11.59
N GLY A 134 24.68 34.59 11.45
CA GLY A 134 25.61 34.90 12.53
C GLY A 134 25.69 33.81 13.58
N TYR A 135 25.56 32.54 13.17
CA TYR A 135 25.71 31.35 14.00
C TYR A 135 26.87 30.49 13.49
N ARG A 136 27.82 30.12 14.35
CA ARG A 136 28.79 29.05 14.08
C ARG A 136 28.45 27.85 14.94
N VAL A 137 28.48 26.66 14.35
CA VAL A 137 28.18 25.40 15.04
C VAL A 137 29.12 25.19 16.23
N ASP A 138 30.37 25.66 16.13
CA ASP A 138 31.39 25.57 17.17
C ASP A 138 31.24 26.61 18.31
N ASP A 139 30.32 27.58 18.19
CA ASP A 139 30.19 28.70 19.14
C ASP A 139 29.57 28.30 20.51
N PHE A 140 29.12 27.06 20.69
CA PHE A 140 28.41 26.64 21.90
C PHE A 140 28.77 25.21 22.31
N ARG A 141 29.44 25.07 23.47
CA ARG A 141 29.92 23.78 24.01
C ARG A 141 29.02 23.14 25.06
N ALA A 142 27.96 23.81 25.54
CA ALA A 142 27.14 23.24 26.61
C ALA A 142 26.30 22.04 26.12
N VAL A 143 26.32 20.94 26.87
CA VAL A 143 25.66 19.67 26.51
C VAL A 143 24.15 19.83 26.22
N GLN A 144 23.44 20.72 26.91
CA GLN A 144 22.01 20.99 26.65
C GLN A 144 21.73 21.61 25.27
N SER A 145 22.68 22.36 24.72
CA SER A 145 22.54 22.96 23.39
C SER A 145 22.69 21.92 22.28
N THR A 146 23.38 20.80 22.51
CA THR A 146 23.63 19.77 21.48
C THR A 146 22.33 19.18 20.94
N ALA A 147 21.32 19.01 21.78
CA ALA A 147 20.00 18.50 21.38
C ALA A 147 19.20 19.53 20.55
N ILE A 148 19.37 20.82 20.82
CA ILE A 148 18.78 21.93 20.05
C ILE A 148 19.54 22.09 18.72
N GLN A 149 20.86 22.07 18.76
CA GLN A 149 21.72 22.12 17.58
C GLN A 149 21.43 20.96 16.62
N SER A 150 21.36 19.73 17.14
CA SER A 150 21.03 18.54 16.35
C SER A 150 19.66 18.67 15.67
N ARG A 151 18.64 19.15 16.38
CA ARG A 151 17.32 19.44 15.78
C ARG A 151 17.40 20.54 14.73
N PHE A 152 18.18 21.59 14.97
CA PHE A 152 18.30 22.72 14.06
C PHE A 152 19.01 22.32 12.76
N MET A 153 20.07 21.51 12.88
CA MET A 153 20.76 20.87 11.77
C MET A 153 19.80 20.01 10.95
N LYS A 154 19.00 19.17 11.61
CA LYS A 154 18.01 18.30 10.96
C LYS A 154 16.94 19.09 10.20
N ILE A 155 16.35 20.11 10.84
CA ILE A 155 15.38 21.02 10.20
C ILE A 155 16.01 21.71 8.98
N SER A 156 17.21 22.26 9.14
CA SER A 156 17.89 23.01 8.08
C SER A 156 18.28 22.11 6.90
N ALA A 157 18.72 20.88 7.16
CA ALA A 157 19.00 19.89 6.12
C ALA A 157 17.75 19.55 5.32
N ILE A 158 16.62 19.28 5.99
CA ILE A 158 15.35 19.03 5.30
C ILE A 158 14.97 20.23 4.42
N MET A 159 15.09 21.45 4.93
CA MET A 159 14.77 22.67 4.17
C MET A 159 15.64 22.86 2.93
N VAL A 160 16.95 22.56 3.01
CA VAL A 160 17.85 22.60 1.85
C VAL A 160 17.38 21.66 0.74
N HIS A 161 16.95 20.45 1.09
CA HIS A 161 16.42 19.50 0.12
C HIS A 161 15.07 19.93 -0.46
N LEU A 162 14.18 20.49 0.36
CA LEU A 162 12.91 21.05 -0.12
C LEU A 162 13.13 22.23 -1.08
N GLU A 163 14.10 23.10 -0.81
CA GLU A 163 14.49 24.20 -1.71
C GLU A 163 15.03 23.69 -3.05
N ARG A 164 15.87 22.64 -3.03
CA ARG A 164 16.34 21.98 -4.26
C ARG A 164 15.17 21.43 -5.08
N TRP A 165 14.25 20.70 -4.44
CA TRP A 165 13.07 20.17 -5.12
C TRP A 165 12.13 21.27 -5.66
N ALA A 166 12.07 22.43 -4.99
CA ALA A 166 11.35 23.59 -5.49
C ALA A 166 12.06 24.21 -6.71
N ALA A 167 13.39 24.35 -6.67
CA ALA A 167 14.19 24.87 -7.77
C ALA A 167 14.11 23.97 -9.01
N ASP A 168 14.05 22.65 -8.82
CA ASP A 168 13.87 21.64 -9.86
C ASP A 168 12.44 21.58 -10.42
N ARG A 169 11.53 22.45 -9.93
CA ARG A 169 10.12 22.54 -10.34
C ARG A 169 9.37 21.22 -10.27
N GLU A 170 9.59 20.47 -9.19
CA GLU A 170 8.86 19.22 -9.02
C GLU A 170 7.35 19.45 -8.88
N SER A 171 6.56 18.65 -9.61
CA SER A 171 5.09 18.79 -9.65
C SER A 171 4.38 18.77 -8.29
N PHE A 172 4.97 18.14 -7.27
CA PHE A 172 4.44 18.21 -5.91
C PHE A 172 4.68 19.57 -5.26
N MET A 173 5.87 20.16 -5.46
CA MET A 173 6.25 21.46 -4.93
C MET A 173 5.39 22.57 -5.55
N GLU A 174 5.20 22.56 -6.86
CA GLU A 174 4.34 23.53 -7.55
C GLU A 174 2.89 23.50 -7.04
N ARG A 175 2.33 22.29 -6.82
CA ARG A 175 0.96 22.14 -6.32
C ARG A 175 0.78 22.49 -4.85
N ASN A 176 1.85 22.53 -4.08
CA ASN A 176 1.84 22.85 -2.65
C ASN A 176 2.68 24.10 -2.34
N ALA A 177 2.85 25.00 -3.32
CA ALA A 177 3.69 26.19 -3.20
C ALA A 177 3.27 27.08 -2.02
N GLU A 178 1.97 27.25 -1.79
CA GLU A 178 1.43 28.01 -0.64
C GLU A 178 1.88 27.40 0.70
N ARG A 179 1.69 26.08 0.87
CA ARG A 179 2.11 25.37 2.11
C ARG A 179 3.62 25.36 2.28
N TYR A 180 4.37 25.30 1.18
CA TYR A 180 5.83 25.40 1.22
C TYR A 180 6.27 26.81 1.64
N ALA A 181 5.62 27.86 1.13
CA ALA A 181 5.89 29.24 1.54
C ALA A 181 5.57 29.48 3.02
N GLU A 182 4.48 28.91 3.55
CA GLU A 182 4.17 28.93 4.98
C GLU A 182 5.28 28.26 5.81
N LEU A 183 5.71 27.05 5.42
CA LEU A 183 6.80 26.34 6.11
C LEU A 183 8.12 27.11 6.08
N LEU A 184 8.43 27.76 4.95
CA LEU A 184 9.61 28.60 4.79
C LEU A 184 9.55 29.83 5.71
N ALA A 185 8.40 30.51 5.79
CA ALA A 185 8.22 31.65 6.68
C ALA A 185 8.39 31.26 8.16
N VAL A 186 7.82 30.12 8.58
CA VAL A 186 8.02 29.60 9.95
C VAL A 186 9.48 29.23 10.20
N PHE A 187 10.15 28.62 9.22
CA PHE A 187 11.57 28.30 9.31
C PHE A 187 12.44 29.54 9.49
N ASP A 188 12.21 30.60 8.70
CA ASP A 188 12.98 31.85 8.80
C ASP A 188 12.82 32.50 10.18
N VAL A 189 11.58 32.59 10.68
CA VAL A 189 11.30 33.12 12.03
C VAL A 189 12.00 32.26 13.10
N LEU A 190 11.95 30.94 12.96
CA LEU A 190 12.61 30.01 13.87
C LEU A 190 14.13 30.21 13.84
N CYS A 191 14.75 30.37 12.67
CA CYS A 191 16.19 30.65 12.56
C CYS A 191 16.59 31.88 13.36
N PHE A 192 15.87 33.00 13.21
CA PHE A 192 16.13 34.21 13.99
C PHE A 192 15.95 33.98 15.49
N ARG A 193 14.88 33.29 15.90
CA ARG A 193 14.60 32.97 17.30
C ARG A 193 15.67 32.06 17.90
N THR A 194 16.09 31.02 17.18
CA THR A 194 17.14 30.08 17.59
C THR A 194 18.46 30.82 17.82
N VAL A 195 18.90 31.66 16.90
CA VAL A 195 20.15 32.42 17.07
C VAL A 195 20.08 33.36 18.27
N ARG A 196 18.96 34.06 18.45
CA ARG A 196 18.77 34.97 19.58
C ARG A 196 18.75 34.23 20.92
N VAL A 197 18.00 33.13 21.02
CA VAL A 197 17.93 32.31 22.24
C VAL A 197 19.29 31.70 22.54
N LEU A 198 19.99 31.13 21.54
CA LEU A 198 21.32 30.57 21.75
C LEU A 198 22.33 31.65 22.18
N LYS A 199 22.33 32.85 21.58
CA LYS A 199 23.22 33.94 22.03
C LYS A 199 22.90 34.41 23.44
N ASN A 200 21.63 34.67 23.74
CA ASN A 200 21.22 35.11 25.07
C ASN A 200 21.51 34.04 26.15
N SER A 201 21.26 32.77 25.84
CA SER A 201 21.62 31.67 26.73
C SER A 201 23.14 31.56 26.90
N ARG A 202 23.95 31.82 25.85
CA ARG A 202 25.41 31.86 25.95
C ARG A 202 25.85 32.92 26.95
N ASP A 203 25.28 34.11 26.85
CA ASP A 203 25.64 35.25 27.68
C ASP A 203 25.21 35.00 29.14
N ILE A 204 24.01 34.43 29.35
CA ILE A 204 23.52 34.08 30.69
C ILE A 204 24.37 32.96 31.32
N TYR A 205 24.59 31.85 30.62
CA TYR A 205 25.39 30.75 31.15
C TYR A 205 26.87 31.10 31.26
N GLY A 206 27.40 31.88 30.33
CA GLY A 206 28.77 32.40 30.35
C GLY A 206 29.01 33.31 31.55
N ALA A 207 28.10 34.24 31.82
CA ALA A 207 28.18 35.10 33.01
C ALA A 207 28.11 34.28 34.32
N ILE A 208 27.24 33.27 34.37
CA ILE A 208 27.13 32.37 35.53
C ILE A 208 28.43 31.55 35.71
N MET A 209 29.02 31.04 34.63
CA MET A 209 30.25 30.22 34.65
C MET A 209 31.50 31.04 34.99
N GLU A 210 31.64 32.26 34.45
CA GLU A 210 32.74 33.17 34.78
C GLU A 210 32.71 33.61 36.25
N GLU A 211 31.53 33.82 36.83
CA GLU A 211 31.39 34.16 38.25
C GLU A 211 31.59 32.97 39.21
N SER A 212 31.38 31.73 38.73
CA SER A 212 31.37 30.54 39.58
C SER A 212 32.62 29.65 39.48
N GLN A 213 33.56 29.95 38.58
CA GLN A 213 34.77 29.14 38.30
C GLN A 213 34.45 27.67 37.99
N VAL A 214 33.28 27.39 37.41
CA VAL A 214 32.85 26.04 37.04
C VAL A 214 33.28 25.75 35.61
N GLU A 215 33.89 24.58 35.37
CA GLU A 215 34.24 24.16 34.02
C GLU A 215 32.97 23.90 33.17
N PRO A 216 33.00 24.18 31.85
CA PRO A 216 31.82 24.09 30.96
C PRO A 216 31.10 22.73 30.93
N ASP A 217 31.75 21.68 31.45
CA ASP A 217 31.32 20.28 31.37
C ASP A 217 30.82 19.70 32.72
N ASP A 218 30.88 20.44 33.84
CA ASP A 218 30.57 19.89 35.16
C ASP A 218 29.14 20.21 35.66
N TRP A 219 28.20 19.35 35.28
CA TRP A 219 26.78 19.45 35.64
C TRP A 219 26.51 19.36 37.14
N GLN A 220 27.34 18.60 37.89
CA GLN A 220 27.17 18.46 39.32
C GLN A 220 27.53 19.76 40.06
N ALA A 221 28.44 20.56 39.51
CA ALA A 221 28.79 21.87 40.04
C ALA A 221 27.65 22.90 39.85
N LEU A 222 26.92 22.87 38.73
CA LEU A 222 25.74 23.72 38.49
C LEU A 222 24.56 23.40 39.42
N ASP A 223 24.26 22.11 39.63
CA ASP A 223 23.26 21.69 40.63
C ASP A 223 23.70 22.08 42.05
N SER A 224 25.00 22.03 42.36
CA SER A 224 25.53 22.46 43.66
C SER A 224 25.40 23.98 43.91
N LEU A 225 25.46 24.80 42.86
CA LEU A 225 25.25 26.26 42.97
C LEU A 225 23.80 26.61 43.31
N SER A 226 22.83 25.85 42.80
CA SER A 226 21.41 25.99 43.14
C SER A 226 21.12 25.80 44.63
N THR A 227 22.00 25.08 45.35
CA THR A 227 21.86 24.78 46.78
C THR A 227 22.52 25.80 47.71
N ARG A 228 23.37 26.72 47.21
CA ARG A 228 23.95 27.79 48.06
C ARG A 228 22.88 28.86 48.31
N HIS A 229 22.58 29.18 49.57
CA HIS A 229 21.52 30.14 49.94
C HIS A 229 22.10 31.55 50.16
N SER A 230 22.29 32.33 49.10
CA SER A 230 22.61 33.77 49.19
C SER A 230 21.71 34.56 48.23
N ALA A 231 21.51 35.87 48.41
CA ALA A 231 20.66 36.66 47.50
C ALA A 231 21.14 36.62 46.03
N VAL A 232 22.45 36.42 45.81
CA VAL A 232 23.06 36.21 44.49
C VAL A 232 22.63 34.87 43.88
N SER A 233 22.42 33.83 44.69
CA SER A 233 21.99 32.52 44.22
C SER A 233 20.53 32.47 43.77
N GLN A 234 19.64 33.30 44.34
CA GLN A 234 18.25 33.39 43.87
C GLN A 234 18.15 34.04 42.48
N LEU A 235 18.97 35.05 42.20
CA LEU A 235 19.05 35.70 40.89
C LEU A 235 19.66 34.76 39.84
N GLN A 236 20.70 34.01 40.22
CA GLN A 236 21.28 32.97 39.37
C GLN A 236 20.29 31.82 39.09
N LEU A 237 19.53 31.36 40.10
CA LEU A 237 18.49 30.34 39.95
C LEU A 237 17.35 30.82 39.03
N ALA A 238 16.92 32.09 39.17
CA ALA A 238 15.91 32.69 38.31
C ALA A 238 16.40 32.80 36.86
N ALA A 239 17.66 33.19 36.65
CA ALA A 239 18.28 33.27 35.32
C ALA A 239 18.43 31.88 34.66
N GLN A 240 18.81 30.86 35.42
CA GLN A 240 18.86 29.47 34.96
C GLN A 240 17.47 28.95 34.59
N THR A 241 16.47 29.22 35.42
CA THR A 241 15.08 28.82 35.17
C THR A 241 14.53 29.50 33.91
N ALA A 242 14.81 30.79 33.73
CA ALA A 242 14.40 31.54 32.54
C ALA A 242 15.10 31.03 31.27
N ALA A 243 16.40 30.76 31.32
CA ALA A 243 17.15 30.18 30.20
C ALA A 243 16.64 28.78 29.84
N GLY A 244 16.37 27.94 30.83
CA GLY A 244 15.75 26.62 30.64
C GLY A 244 14.38 26.70 29.99
N ALA A 245 13.52 27.63 30.44
CA ALA A 245 12.20 27.86 29.84
C ALA A 245 12.30 28.32 28.37
N MET A 246 13.23 29.23 28.05
CA MET A 246 13.46 29.69 26.68
C MET A 246 13.93 28.56 25.75
N LEU A 247 14.80 27.66 26.24
CA LEU A 247 15.27 26.49 25.48
C LEU A 247 14.15 25.46 25.29
N GLU A 248 13.30 25.26 26.30
CA GLU A 248 12.15 24.34 26.22
C GLU A 248 11.07 24.84 25.25
N ASP A 249 10.76 26.14 25.26
CA ASP A 249 9.84 26.74 24.29
C ASP A 249 10.40 26.66 22.88
N LEU A 250 11.70 26.91 22.71
CA LEU A 250 12.36 26.72 21.43
C LEU A 250 12.29 25.25 20.96
N ARG A 251 12.49 24.29 21.88
CA ARG A 251 12.38 22.87 21.56
C ARG A 251 10.99 22.51 21.03
N LYS A 252 9.92 23.00 21.67
CA LYS A 252 8.53 22.75 21.23
C LYS A 252 8.26 23.31 19.83
N ASP A 253 8.72 24.52 19.55
CA ASP A 253 8.59 25.14 18.22
C ASP A 253 9.35 24.33 17.16
N MET A 254 10.56 23.89 17.49
CA MET A 254 11.39 23.05 16.61
C MET A 254 10.76 21.69 16.35
N ASP A 255 10.24 21.02 17.37
CA ASP A 255 9.58 19.72 17.23
C ASP A 255 8.29 19.83 16.40
N SER A 256 7.53 20.92 16.58
CA SER A 256 6.35 21.23 15.75
C SER A 256 6.72 21.44 14.28
N LEU A 257 7.72 22.27 14.00
CA LEU A 257 8.18 22.50 12.63
C LEU A 257 8.75 21.22 12.02
N LEU A 258 9.59 20.49 12.76
CA LEU A 258 10.23 19.25 12.31
C LEU A 258 9.19 18.20 11.94
N ASN A 259 8.13 18.02 12.74
CA ASN A 259 7.04 17.10 12.42
C ASN A 259 6.33 17.45 11.12
N ASN A 260 6.07 18.74 10.90
CA ASN A 260 5.44 19.23 9.68
C ASN A 260 6.35 19.08 8.46
N LEU A 261 7.65 19.40 8.60
CA LEU A 261 8.65 19.24 7.55
C LEU A 261 8.87 17.78 7.17
N MET A 262 8.95 16.88 8.15
CA MET A 262 9.07 15.44 7.90
C MET A 262 7.85 14.92 7.14
N LEU A 263 6.63 15.30 7.57
CA LEU A 263 5.41 14.90 6.85
C LEU A 263 5.38 15.48 5.42
N PHE A 264 5.80 16.73 5.23
CA PHE A 264 5.85 17.36 3.92
C PHE A 264 6.86 16.66 3.00
N ALA A 265 8.06 16.36 3.50
CA ALA A 265 9.10 15.64 2.78
C ALA A 265 8.66 14.21 2.40
N VAL A 266 8.00 13.49 3.32
CA VAL A 266 7.41 12.16 3.03
C VAL A 266 6.40 12.24 1.90
N ARG A 267 5.51 13.23 1.97
CA ARG A 267 4.46 13.42 0.97
C ARG A 267 5.04 13.76 -0.39
N ALA A 268 6.11 14.56 -0.44
CA ALA A 268 6.86 14.85 -1.66
C ALA A 268 7.51 13.58 -2.23
N ALA A 269 8.21 12.81 -1.40
CA ALA A 269 8.88 11.57 -1.82
C ALA A 269 7.89 10.53 -2.38
N LEU A 270 6.77 10.30 -1.68
CA LEU A 270 5.72 9.37 -2.12
C LEU A 270 5.01 9.84 -3.40
N ALA A 271 4.83 11.15 -3.58
CA ALA A 271 4.21 11.71 -4.78
C ALA A 271 5.13 11.65 -6.01
N GLY A 272 6.44 11.80 -5.83
CA GLY A 272 7.43 11.73 -6.89
C GLY A 272 7.69 10.31 -7.39
N GLU A 273 7.70 9.34 -6.47
CA GLU A 273 8.21 8.01 -6.74
C GLU A 273 7.16 6.93 -7.03
N TRP A 274 7.60 5.90 -7.76
CA TRP A 274 6.76 4.74 -8.12
C TRP A 274 6.76 3.65 -7.06
N SER A 275 7.77 3.59 -6.20
CA SER A 275 7.88 2.57 -5.15
C SER A 275 8.26 3.17 -3.80
N LEU A 276 7.89 2.46 -2.74
CA LEU A 276 8.24 2.84 -1.37
C LEU A 276 9.77 2.83 -1.18
N ASP A 277 10.48 1.87 -1.80
CA ASP A 277 11.95 1.81 -1.77
C ASP A 277 12.60 3.07 -2.34
N ARG A 278 12.12 3.55 -3.49
CA ARG A 278 12.64 4.78 -4.09
C ARG A 278 12.29 5.99 -3.24
N SER A 279 11.08 6.02 -2.66
CA SER A 279 10.68 7.07 -1.72
C SER A 279 11.60 7.10 -0.50
N LYS A 280 11.91 5.93 0.08
CA LYS A 280 12.85 5.79 1.21
C LYS A 280 14.28 6.17 0.84
N ARG A 281 14.77 5.77 -0.34
CA ARG A 281 16.10 6.19 -0.83
C ARG A 281 16.20 7.70 -0.99
N ARG A 282 15.18 8.31 -1.58
CA ARG A 282 15.09 9.77 -1.74
C ARG A 282 15.05 10.50 -0.40
N LEU A 283 14.36 9.95 0.61
CA LEU A 283 14.44 10.47 1.98
C LEU A 283 15.82 10.20 2.62
N GLY A 284 16.48 9.10 2.26
CA GLY A 284 17.84 8.79 2.69
C GLY A 284 18.88 9.77 2.16
N GLU A 285 18.67 10.36 0.98
CA GLU A 285 19.53 11.44 0.44
C GLU A 285 19.50 12.71 1.32
N ILE A 286 18.46 12.91 2.13
CA ILE A 286 18.38 13.99 3.12
C ILE A 286 19.26 13.71 4.35
N GLY A 287 19.60 12.44 4.60
CA GLY A 287 20.39 12.02 5.75
C GLY A 287 19.72 10.99 6.67
N PHE A 288 18.54 10.49 6.32
CA PHE A 288 17.82 9.50 7.13
C PHE A 288 18.26 8.06 6.82
N THR A 289 18.62 7.29 7.85
CA THR A 289 18.91 5.86 7.67
C THR A 289 17.62 5.04 7.81
N LEU A 290 16.92 4.81 6.69
CA LEU A 290 15.71 4.00 6.63
C LEU A 290 16.04 2.57 6.19
N GLU A 291 15.50 1.57 6.88
CA GLU A 291 15.62 0.20 6.41
C GLU A 291 14.95 0.04 5.03
N PRO A 292 15.61 -0.65 4.08
CA PRO A 292 15.03 -0.90 2.76
C PRO A 292 13.67 -1.59 2.91
N ALA A 293 12.69 -1.24 2.07
CA ALA A 293 11.38 -1.89 2.18
C ALA A 293 11.55 -3.38 1.87
N SER A 294 10.75 -4.20 2.56
CA SER A 294 10.71 -5.63 2.29
C SER A 294 10.44 -5.88 0.80
N PRO A 295 11.08 -6.89 0.19
CA PRO A 295 10.94 -7.13 -1.24
C PRO A 295 9.45 -7.30 -1.59
N GLY A 296 8.95 -6.40 -2.43
CA GLY A 296 7.54 -6.39 -2.84
C GLY A 296 7.13 -7.67 -3.57
N ILE A 297 5.85 -8.02 -3.45
CA ILE A 297 5.30 -9.26 -4.02
C ILE A 297 5.33 -9.31 -5.56
N MET A 298 5.54 -8.20 -6.26
CA MET A 298 5.45 -8.14 -7.73
C MET A 298 6.41 -9.10 -8.45
N LYS A 299 7.66 -9.25 -7.99
CA LYS A 299 8.61 -10.22 -8.58
C LYS A 299 8.16 -11.66 -8.36
N PHE A 300 7.49 -11.92 -7.23
CA PHE A 300 6.93 -13.23 -6.92
C PHE A 300 5.71 -13.53 -7.79
N VAL A 301 4.75 -12.60 -7.85
CA VAL A 301 3.56 -12.70 -8.71
C VAL A 301 3.97 -12.89 -10.17
N ALA A 302 4.92 -12.11 -10.70
CA ALA A 302 5.40 -12.27 -12.07
C ALA A 302 5.98 -13.66 -12.36
N LYS A 303 6.73 -14.25 -11.41
CA LYS A 303 7.26 -15.62 -11.56
C LYS A 303 6.15 -16.66 -11.57
N VAL A 304 5.14 -16.51 -10.70
CA VAL A 304 3.99 -17.41 -10.66
C VAL A 304 3.19 -17.27 -11.94
N THR A 305 2.89 -16.05 -12.39
CA THR A 305 2.19 -15.79 -13.66
C THR A 305 2.90 -16.40 -14.84
N ALA A 306 4.22 -16.19 -14.97
CA ALA A 306 5.00 -16.77 -16.06
C ALA A 306 4.99 -18.30 -16.02
N PHE A 307 5.15 -18.90 -14.84
CA PHE A 307 5.04 -20.35 -14.67
C PHE A 307 3.65 -20.87 -15.05
N THR A 308 2.58 -20.24 -14.57
CA THR A 308 1.21 -20.63 -14.88
C THR A 308 0.92 -20.52 -16.37
N PHE A 309 1.35 -19.43 -17.02
CA PHE A 309 1.19 -19.26 -18.45
C PHE A 309 1.91 -20.36 -19.24
N VAL A 310 3.18 -20.64 -18.92
CA VAL A 310 3.95 -21.72 -19.58
C VAL A 310 3.32 -23.08 -19.32
N TRP A 311 2.83 -23.33 -18.11
CA TRP A 311 2.16 -24.58 -17.77
C TRP A 311 0.86 -24.78 -18.56
N CYS A 312 0.02 -23.74 -18.63
CA CYS A 312 -1.20 -23.74 -19.43
C CYS A 312 -0.89 -23.96 -20.91
N LEU A 313 0.13 -23.30 -21.45
CA LEU A 313 0.55 -23.48 -22.84
C LEU A 313 1.03 -24.91 -23.11
N LEU A 314 1.87 -25.46 -22.24
CA LEU A 314 2.35 -26.85 -22.36
C LEU A 314 1.19 -27.85 -22.29
N TRP A 315 0.24 -27.63 -21.38
CA TRP A 315 -0.96 -28.45 -21.28
C TRP A 315 -1.78 -28.39 -22.57
N LEU A 316 -2.06 -27.19 -23.10
CA LEU A 316 -2.79 -27.01 -24.37
C LEU A 316 -2.11 -27.69 -25.56
N LEU A 317 -0.79 -27.58 -25.66
CA LEU A 317 -0.03 -28.23 -26.74
C LEU A 317 -0.03 -29.75 -26.62
N ALA A 318 0.03 -30.27 -25.38
CA ALA A 318 0.01 -31.71 -25.12
C ALA A 318 -1.40 -32.32 -25.27
N SER A 319 -2.44 -31.58 -24.88
CA SER A 319 -3.84 -32.03 -24.92
C SER A 319 -4.53 -31.78 -26.25
N GLY A 320 -4.13 -30.77 -27.02
CA GLY A 320 -4.87 -30.29 -28.21
C GLY A 320 -4.99 -31.27 -29.38
N LYS A 321 -4.22 -32.38 -29.38
CA LYS A 321 -4.39 -33.47 -30.37
C LYS A 321 -5.34 -34.58 -29.89
N ILE A 322 -5.73 -34.56 -28.62
CA ILE A 322 -6.35 -35.69 -27.90
C ILE A 322 -7.67 -35.26 -27.24
N ILE A 323 -7.76 -34.01 -26.80
CA ILE A 323 -8.90 -33.44 -26.09
C ILE A 323 -9.46 -32.30 -26.92
N GLU A 324 -10.73 -32.42 -27.30
CA GLU A 324 -11.47 -31.35 -27.96
C GLU A 324 -12.05 -30.39 -26.90
N MET A 325 -11.77 -29.09 -27.06
CA MET A 325 -12.35 -28.07 -26.19
C MET A 325 -13.80 -27.79 -26.58
N PRO A 326 -14.74 -27.75 -25.62
CA PRO A 326 -16.14 -27.45 -25.92
C PRO A 326 -16.31 -25.96 -26.29
N GLY A 327 -17.19 -25.69 -27.26
CA GLY A 327 -17.44 -24.33 -27.77
C GLY A 327 -16.37 -23.84 -28.76
N ASP A 328 -16.15 -22.52 -28.80
CA ASP A 328 -15.09 -21.93 -29.63
C ASP A 328 -13.71 -22.25 -29.04
N GLN A 329 -12.92 -23.07 -29.76
CA GLN A 329 -11.60 -23.52 -29.32
C GLN A 329 -10.61 -22.37 -29.12
N SER A 330 -10.71 -21.30 -29.91
CA SER A 330 -9.80 -20.15 -29.80
C SER A 330 -10.09 -19.34 -28.54
N ALA A 331 -11.38 -19.11 -28.24
CA ALA A 331 -11.82 -18.44 -27.04
C ALA A 331 -11.54 -19.30 -25.78
N GLY A 332 -11.75 -20.62 -25.86
CA GLY A 332 -11.42 -21.56 -24.79
C GLY A 332 -9.93 -21.60 -24.46
N ALA A 333 -9.07 -21.64 -25.48
CA ALA A 333 -7.60 -21.59 -25.28
C ALA A 333 -7.17 -20.25 -24.66
N MET A 334 -7.70 -19.12 -25.14
CA MET A 334 -7.42 -17.80 -24.56
C MET A 334 -7.89 -17.70 -23.10
N ARG A 335 -9.08 -18.24 -22.79
CA ARG A 335 -9.59 -18.33 -21.43
C ARG A 335 -8.61 -19.06 -20.52
N THR A 336 -8.13 -20.24 -20.91
CA THR A 336 -7.13 -20.98 -20.12
C THR A 336 -5.82 -20.20 -19.95
N LEU A 337 -5.32 -19.55 -21.00
CA LEU A 337 -4.04 -18.82 -20.96
C LEU A 337 -4.11 -17.50 -20.17
N ILE A 338 -5.27 -16.88 -20.06
CA ILE A 338 -5.43 -15.55 -19.43
C ILE A 338 -6.05 -15.66 -18.05
N LEU A 339 -7.13 -16.42 -17.92
CA LEU A 339 -7.93 -16.50 -16.70
C LEU A 339 -7.21 -17.30 -15.62
N THR A 340 -6.53 -18.39 -15.97
CA THR A 340 -5.79 -19.20 -15.00
C THR A 340 -4.64 -18.42 -14.36
N PRO A 341 -3.73 -17.73 -15.09
CA PRO A 341 -2.73 -16.87 -14.44
C PRO A 341 -3.34 -15.72 -13.64
N LEU A 342 -4.47 -15.15 -14.09
CA LEU A 342 -5.16 -14.08 -13.38
C LEU A 342 -5.64 -14.51 -12.00
N TYR A 343 -6.15 -15.74 -11.86
CA TYR A 343 -6.55 -16.30 -10.56
C TYR A 343 -5.40 -16.24 -9.55
N PHE A 344 -4.18 -16.58 -9.97
CA PHE A 344 -3.01 -16.52 -9.09
C PHE A 344 -2.56 -15.09 -8.79
N ILE A 345 -2.58 -14.19 -9.78
CA ILE A 345 -2.25 -12.77 -9.58
C ILE A 345 -3.14 -12.16 -8.51
N VAL A 346 -4.46 -12.30 -8.68
CA VAL A 346 -5.46 -11.70 -7.79
C VAL A 346 -5.32 -12.30 -6.39
N ASN A 347 -5.37 -13.63 -6.27
CA ASN A 347 -5.38 -14.29 -4.96
C ASN A 347 -4.09 -14.09 -4.17
N PHE A 348 -2.91 -14.21 -4.79
CA PHE A 348 -1.65 -14.01 -4.04
C PHE A 348 -1.45 -12.55 -3.64
N SER A 349 -1.92 -11.60 -4.47
CA SER A 349 -1.91 -10.18 -4.12
C SER A 349 -2.86 -9.89 -2.96
N LEU A 350 -4.06 -10.46 -2.95
CA LEU A 350 -5.03 -10.33 -1.85
C LEU A 350 -4.47 -10.92 -0.54
N VAL A 351 -3.93 -12.15 -0.57
CA VAL A 351 -3.33 -12.79 0.62
C VAL A 351 -2.23 -11.92 1.21
N TYR A 352 -1.31 -11.44 0.37
CA TYR A 352 -0.21 -10.57 0.81
C TYR A 352 -0.72 -9.24 1.36
N TYR A 353 -1.66 -8.62 0.67
CA TYR A 353 -2.25 -7.35 1.06
C TYR A 353 -2.96 -7.44 2.41
N PHE A 354 -3.87 -8.40 2.57
CA PHE A 354 -4.64 -8.58 3.80
C PHE A 354 -3.76 -8.99 4.98
N LYS A 355 -2.81 -9.91 4.77
CA LYS A 355 -1.87 -10.30 5.83
C LYS A 355 -1.01 -9.12 6.31
N ARG A 356 -0.59 -8.24 5.40
CA ARG A 356 0.22 -7.07 5.73
C ARG A 356 -0.57 -5.98 6.46
N GLN A 357 -1.79 -5.70 6.04
CA GLN A 357 -2.52 -4.49 6.47
C GLN A 357 -3.40 -4.70 7.69
N PHE A 358 -3.96 -5.90 7.86
CA PHE A 358 -5.05 -6.08 8.82
C PHE A 358 -4.70 -6.97 10.01
N ALA A 359 -3.46 -7.45 10.12
CA ALA A 359 -2.98 -8.24 11.25
C ALA A 359 -3.83 -9.47 11.63
N PHE A 360 -4.87 -9.85 10.85
CA PHE A 360 -5.75 -11.02 11.03
C PHE A 360 -4.97 -12.35 11.13
N ALA A 361 -3.66 -12.31 10.91
CA ALA A 361 -2.72 -13.42 10.86
C ALA A 361 -1.74 -13.49 12.06
N ASN A 362 -1.81 -12.56 13.03
CA ASN A 362 -0.88 -12.54 14.17
C ASN A 362 -1.54 -12.90 15.51
N GLU A 363 -2.77 -13.42 15.51
CA GLU A 363 -3.38 -13.99 16.70
C GLU A 363 -2.70 -15.34 17.05
N SER A 364 -1.55 -15.20 17.69
CA SER A 364 -0.96 -15.98 18.78
C SER A 364 -0.81 -17.51 18.69
N ILE A 365 0.07 -17.97 19.57
CA ILE A 365 0.53 -19.34 19.79
C ILE A 365 -0.60 -20.29 20.29
N PHE A 366 -1.84 -19.78 20.46
CA PHE A 366 -3.02 -20.50 20.94
C PHE A 366 -4.23 -20.42 19.99
N GLY A 367 -4.21 -21.21 18.91
CA GLY A 367 -5.30 -22.16 18.65
C GLY A 367 -6.61 -21.76 17.93
N ARG A 368 -6.71 -20.70 17.12
CA ARG A 368 -7.89 -20.54 16.23
C ARG A 368 -7.52 -20.31 14.77
N LEU A 369 -8.13 -21.11 13.88
CA LEU A 369 -8.02 -20.95 12.43
C LEU A 369 -8.73 -19.64 12.05
N PRO A 370 -8.08 -18.67 11.36
CA PRO A 370 -8.71 -17.39 11.04
C PRO A 370 -9.66 -17.56 9.85
N VAL A 371 -10.78 -18.25 10.09
CA VAL A 371 -11.79 -18.61 9.08
C VAL A 371 -12.28 -17.37 8.34
N GLY A 372 -12.48 -16.25 9.05
CA GLY A 372 -12.86 -14.98 8.43
C GLY A 372 -11.86 -14.47 7.39
N PHE A 373 -10.55 -14.58 7.64
CA PHE A 373 -9.51 -14.22 6.67
C PHE A 373 -9.51 -15.15 5.45
N ILE A 374 -9.57 -16.45 5.69
CA ILE A 374 -9.57 -17.47 4.63
C ILE A 374 -10.79 -17.31 3.71
N LEU A 375 -11.98 -17.17 4.30
CA LEU A 375 -13.22 -16.97 3.56
C LEU A 375 -13.24 -15.62 2.82
N SER A 376 -12.80 -14.54 3.48
CA SER A 376 -12.79 -13.21 2.85
C SER A 376 -11.88 -13.15 1.63
N VAL A 377 -10.67 -13.72 1.72
CA VAL A 377 -9.76 -13.79 0.58
C VAL A 377 -10.35 -14.63 -0.55
N GLY A 378 -10.92 -15.80 -0.24
CA GLY A 378 -11.54 -16.65 -1.25
C GLY A 378 -12.72 -15.97 -1.94
N ILE A 379 -13.63 -15.36 -1.17
CA ILE A 379 -14.81 -14.66 -1.70
C ILE A 379 -14.39 -13.47 -2.55
N LEU A 380 -13.45 -12.64 -2.07
CA LEU A 380 -12.95 -11.50 -2.84
C LEU A 380 -12.20 -11.93 -4.09
N GLY A 381 -11.44 -13.03 -4.03
CA GLY A 381 -10.79 -13.62 -5.19
C GLY A 381 -11.79 -13.97 -6.27
N ALA A 382 -12.84 -14.73 -5.92
CA ALA A 382 -13.90 -15.11 -6.84
C ALA A 382 -14.68 -13.90 -7.39
N LEU A 383 -15.06 -12.94 -6.54
CA LEU A 383 -15.81 -11.75 -6.95
C LEU A 383 -15.01 -10.85 -7.90
N LEU A 384 -13.70 -10.70 -7.68
CA LEU A 384 -12.85 -9.89 -8.55
C LEU A 384 -12.58 -10.55 -9.91
N THR A 385 -12.55 -11.88 -9.96
CA THR A 385 -12.32 -12.61 -11.22
C THR A 385 -13.62 -12.84 -12.01
N LEU A 386 -14.77 -12.81 -11.34
CA LEU A 386 -16.08 -13.08 -11.92
C LEU A 386 -16.38 -12.31 -13.22
N PRO A 387 -16.19 -10.98 -13.32
CA PRO A 387 -16.56 -10.25 -14.54
C PRO A 387 -15.72 -10.67 -15.76
N ILE A 388 -14.45 -10.98 -15.53
CA ILE A 388 -13.52 -11.40 -16.58
C ILE A 388 -13.84 -12.84 -16.99
N GLN A 389 -14.14 -13.70 -16.02
CA GLN A 389 -14.59 -15.06 -16.27
C GLN A 389 -15.88 -15.08 -17.09
N MET A 390 -16.91 -14.34 -16.70
CA MET A 390 -18.18 -14.23 -17.43
C MET A 390 -17.98 -13.81 -18.89
N TRP A 391 -17.07 -12.88 -19.14
CA TRP A 391 -16.76 -12.43 -20.51
C TRP A 391 -16.14 -13.56 -21.35
N PHE A 392 -15.18 -14.30 -20.80
CA PHE A 392 -14.58 -15.45 -21.49
C PHE A 392 -15.56 -16.60 -21.68
N ASP A 393 -16.40 -16.88 -20.68
CA ASP A 393 -17.41 -17.93 -20.74
C ASP A 393 -18.42 -17.64 -21.86
N HIS A 394 -18.90 -16.39 -21.96
CA HIS A 394 -19.78 -15.99 -23.05
C HIS A 394 -19.08 -16.02 -24.43
N ALA A 395 -17.81 -15.62 -24.50
CA ALA A 395 -17.05 -15.68 -25.75
C ALA A 395 -16.83 -17.13 -26.22
N GLN A 396 -16.60 -18.06 -25.30
CA GLN A 396 -16.44 -19.48 -25.59
C GLN A 396 -17.76 -20.16 -26.01
N PHE A 397 -18.88 -19.78 -25.39
CA PHE A 397 -20.21 -20.34 -25.68
C PHE A 397 -21.16 -19.29 -26.25
N SER A 398 -20.74 -18.61 -27.31
CA SER A 398 -21.46 -17.48 -27.94
C SER A 398 -22.84 -17.84 -28.50
N GLN A 399 -23.12 -19.13 -28.69
CA GLN A 399 -24.40 -19.63 -29.20
C GLN A 399 -25.49 -19.72 -28.12
N GLY A 400 -25.13 -19.74 -26.83
CA GLY A 400 -26.09 -19.78 -25.73
C GLY A 400 -26.51 -18.38 -25.26
N PRO A 401 -27.75 -18.22 -24.73
CA PRO A 401 -28.15 -16.97 -24.10
C PRO A 401 -27.23 -16.66 -22.90
N TYR A 402 -26.75 -15.42 -22.82
CA TYR A 402 -25.80 -14.93 -21.81
C TYR A 402 -26.11 -15.38 -20.36
N PRO A 403 -27.34 -15.21 -19.83
CA PRO A 403 -27.62 -15.60 -18.44
C PRO A 403 -27.45 -17.11 -18.21
N ASP A 404 -27.80 -17.95 -19.18
CA ASP A 404 -27.73 -19.39 -19.02
C ASP A 404 -26.27 -19.86 -19.02
N VAL A 405 -25.45 -19.33 -19.93
CA VAL A 405 -24.00 -19.63 -19.96
C VAL A 405 -23.33 -19.23 -18.66
N VAL A 406 -23.61 -18.01 -18.18
CA VAL A 406 -23.00 -17.49 -16.94
C VAL A 406 -23.44 -18.29 -15.71
N LEU A 407 -24.73 -18.61 -15.59
CA LEU A 407 -25.26 -19.32 -14.42
C LEU A 407 -24.71 -20.76 -14.34
N HIS A 408 -24.59 -21.47 -15.47
CA HIS A 408 -24.08 -22.83 -15.48
C HIS A 408 -22.55 -22.89 -15.31
N GLU A 409 -21.83 -21.81 -15.58
CA GLU A 409 -20.37 -21.69 -15.35
C GLU A 409 -19.99 -21.15 -13.96
N LEU A 410 -20.94 -20.65 -13.16
CA LEU A 410 -20.69 -20.18 -11.79
C LEU A 410 -19.89 -21.16 -10.92
N PRO A 411 -20.11 -22.49 -10.97
CA PRO A 411 -19.33 -23.45 -10.16
C PRO A 411 -17.82 -23.33 -10.37
N VAL A 412 -17.36 -22.90 -11.55
CA VAL A 412 -15.92 -22.75 -11.87
C VAL A 412 -15.21 -21.72 -10.97
N LEU A 413 -15.96 -20.81 -10.33
CA LEU A 413 -15.43 -19.87 -9.32
C LEU A 413 -14.84 -20.57 -8.08
N ILE A 414 -15.07 -21.88 -7.92
CA ILE A 414 -14.40 -22.68 -6.90
C ILE A 414 -12.88 -22.62 -7.02
N PHE A 415 -12.33 -22.44 -8.24
CA PHE A 415 -10.89 -22.31 -8.45
C PHE A 415 -10.30 -21.02 -7.88
N PRO A 416 -10.74 -19.80 -8.28
CA PRO A 416 -10.24 -18.58 -7.66
C PRO A 416 -10.53 -18.52 -6.16
N TRP A 417 -11.70 -18.98 -5.71
CA TRP A 417 -12.00 -19.07 -4.27
C TRP A 417 -11.02 -19.98 -3.53
N GLY A 418 -10.81 -21.18 -4.08
CA GLY A 418 -9.97 -22.20 -3.51
C GLY A 418 -8.50 -21.84 -3.46
N ILE A 419 -7.96 -21.28 -4.55
CA ILE A 419 -6.58 -20.77 -4.62
C ILE A 419 -6.36 -19.73 -3.52
N GLY A 420 -7.30 -18.78 -3.37
CA GLY A 420 -7.27 -17.75 -2.33
C GLY A 420 -7.31 -18.33 -0.92
N ALA A 421 -8.27 -19.21 -0.65
CA ALA A 421 -8.45 -19.85 0.64
C ALA A 421 -7.24 -20.72 1.07
N MET A 422 -6.71 -21.53 0.15
CA MET A 422 -5.53 -22.37 0.42
C MET A 422 -4.26 -21.53 0.62
N ALA A 423 -4.06 -20.50 -0.20
CA ALA A 423 -2.92 -19.61 -0.04
C ALA A 423 -3.00 -18.84 1.28
N ALA A 424 -4.19 -18.36 1.65
CA ALA A 424 -4.45 -17.73 2.94
C ALA A 424 -4.14 -18.69 4.09
N LEU A 425 -4.64 -19.93 4.04
CA LEU A 425 -4.39 -20.96 5.04
C LEU A 425 -2.89 -21.27 5.20
N LEU A 426 -2.19 -21.54 4.10
CA LEU A 426 -0.78 -21.95 4.16
C LEU A 426 0.16 -20.82 4.54
N VAL A 427 -0.22 -19.57 4.29
CA VAL A 427 0.59 -18.40 4.68
C VAL A 427 0.53 -18.14 6.19
N GLN A 428 -0.40 -18.73 6.94
CA GLN A 428 -0.41 -18.67 8.41
C GLN A 428 0.75 -19.52 8.99
N ASP A 429 1.57 -18.92 9.87
CA ASP A 429 2.83 -19.50 10.35
C ASP A 429 2.63 -20.59 11.43
N SER A 430 1.56 -20.45 12.22
CA SER A 430 1.39 -21.19 13.49
C SER A 430 1.18 -22.70 13.35
N THR A 431 0.71 -23.20 12.20
CA THR A 431 0.49 -24.64 12.00
C THR A 431 1.77 -25.45 11.78
N TRP A 432 2.89 -24.81 11.41
CA TRP A 432 4.05 -25.53 10.86
C TRP A 432 5.40 -25.24 11.52
N ASP A 433 5.44 -24.39 12.54
CA ASP A 433 6.67 -23.79 13.05
C ASP A 433 7.72 -24.76 13.61
N ARG A 434 7.31 -25.93 14.11
CA ARG A 434 8.23 -26.92 14.71
C ARG A 434 8.93 -27.85 13.70
N ARG A 435 8.71 -27.71 12.40
CA ARG A 435 9.20 -28.67 11.39
C ARG A 435 10.28 -28.08 10.48
N SER A 436 11.15 -28.97 9.97
CA SER A 436 12.20 -28.62 9.01
C SER A 436 11.65 -28.02 7.71
N ARG A 437 12.44 -27.15 7.07
CA ARG A 437 12.06 -26.43 5.84
C ARG A 437 11.58 -27.35 4.71
N LYS A 438 12.29 -28.46 4.48
CA LYS A 438 11.96 -29.43 3.42
C LYS A 438 10.60 -30.11 3.67
N THR A 439 10.34 -30.54 4.91
CA THR A 439 9.06 -31.15 5.28
C THR A 439 7.91 -30.15 5.16
N ARG A 440 8.15 -28.87 5.46
CA ARG A 440 7.17 -27.80 5.29
C ARG A 440 6.80 -27.59 3.82
N GLN A 441 7.82 -27.46 2.96
CA GLN A 441 7.62 -27.30 1.50
C GLN A 441 6.86 -28.49 0.89
N LEU A 442 7.21 -29.72 1.28
CA LEU A 442 6.50 -30.91 0.80
C LEU A 442 5.02 -30.87 1.15
N ARG A 443 4.67 -30.47 2.38
CA ARG A 443 3.28 -30.37 2.83
C ARG A 443 2.54 -29.20 2.19
N ASP A 444 3.19 -28.05 2.03
CA ASP A 444 2.64 -26.91 1.29
C ASP A 444 2.29 -27.35 -0.16
N GLY A 445 3.16 -28.12 -0.79
CA GLY A 445 2.91 -28.77 -2.10
C GLY A 445 1.73 -29.74 -2.08
N LEU A 446 1.69 -30.68 -1.12
CA LEU A 446 0.61 -31.66 -1.01
C LEU A 446 -0.75 -31.02 -0.77
N VAL A 447 -0.83 -30.04 0.13
CA VAL A 447 -2.10 -29.33 0.43
C VAL A 447 -2.58 -28.56 -0.78
N PHE A 448 -1.69 -27.82 -1.45
CA PHE A 448 -2.07 -27.01 -2.59
C PHE A 448 -2.41 -27.87 -3.83
N GLY A 449 -1.60 -28.88 -4.15
CA GLY A 449 -1.88 -29.82 -5.24
C GLY A 449 -3.12 -30.67 -4.99
N GLY A 450 -3.25 -31.22 -3.78
CA GLY A 450 -4.42 -32.00 -3.37
C GLY A 450 -5.70 -31.17 -3.38
N GLY A 451 -5.67 -29.94 -2.87
CA GLY A 451 -6.83 -29.06 -2.86
C GLY A 451 -7.28 -28.62 -4.27
N MET A 452 -6.35 -28.30 -5.17
CA MET A 452 -6.69 -28.03 -6.59
C MET A 452 -7.35 -29.24 -7.27
N THR A 453 -6.88 -30.44 -6.94
CA THR A 453 -7.44 -31.69 -7.47
C THR A 453 -8.83 -31.98 -6.89
N LEU A 454 -9.02 -31.70 -5.60
CA LEU A 454 -10.32 -31.85 -4.94
C LEU A 454 -11.36 -30.87 -5.52
N MET A 455 -10.96 -29.66 -5.89
CA MET A 455 -11.83 -28.71 -6.60
C MET A 455 -12.22 -29.21 -7.98
N LEU A 456 -11.28 -29.81 -8.72
CA LEU A 456 -11.57 -30.44 -10.00
C LEU A 456 -12.58 -31.59 -9.86
N PHE A 457 -12.43 -32.44 -8.84
CA PHE A 457 -13.39 -33.51 -8.56
C PHE A 457 -14.76 -32.97 -8.10
N ALA A 458 -14.79 -31.90 -7.31
CA ALA A 458 -16.03 -31.24 -6.91
C ALA A 458 -16.77 -30.69 -8.14
N LEU A 459 -16.07 -30.08 -9.09
CA LEU A 459 -16.67 -29.64 -10.35
C LEU A 459 -17.19 -30.80 -11.18
N LEU A 460 -16.45 -31.91 -11.26
CA LEU A 460 -16.92 -33.10 -11.95
C LEU A 460 -18.20 -33.66 -11.30
N ALA A 461 -18.27 -33.71 -9.97
CA ALA A 461 -19.46 -34.15 -9.24
C ALA A 461 -20.66 -33.21 -9.46
N ILE A 462 -20.43 -31.89 -9.50
CA ILE A 462 -21.48 -30.92 -9.82
C ILE A 462 -21.94 -31.12 -11.27
N HIS A 463 -21.01 -31.29 -12.21
CA HIS A 463 -21.29 -31.51 -13.64
C HIS A 463 -22.19 -32.74 -13.88
N GLN A 464 -22.02 -33.81 -13.10
CA GLN A 464 -22.88 -35.00 -13.17
C GLN A 464 -24.34 -34.75 -12.77
N VAL A 465 -24.61 -33.70 -11.99
CA VAL A 465 -25.96 -33.36 -11.51
C VAL A 465 -26.55 -32.18 -12.30
N ALA A 466 -25.71 -31.21 -12.63
CA ALA A 466 -26.07 -30.02 -13.39
C ALA A 466 -24.96 -29.75 -14.43
N PRO A 467 -25.24 -29.89 -15.73
CA PRO A 467 -24.21 -29.83 -16.76
C PRO A 467 -23.55 -28.45 -16.80
N ILE A 468 -22.27 -28.42 -16.43
CA ILE A 468 -21.35 -27.28 -16.59
C ILE A 468 -20.74 -27.32 -18.01
N PRO A 469 -21.00 -26.33 -18.89
CA PRO A 469 -20.56 -26.34 -20.30
C PRO A 469 -19.07 -26.63 -20.51
N VAL A 470 -18.19 -26.03 -19.70
CA VAL A 470 -16.73 -26.21 -19.79
C VAL A 470 -16.28 -27.61 -19.41
N MET A 471 -17.05 -28.31 -18.58
CA MET A 471 -16.78 -29.69 -18.23
C MET A 471 -17.33 -30.69 -19.24
N GLY A 472 -18.02 -30.26 -20.30
CA GLY A 472 -18.57 -31.17 -21.32
C GLY A 472 -17.52 -32.03 -22.03
N MET A 473 -16.24 -31.64 -22.02
CA MET A 473 -15.14 -32.51 -22.47
C MET A 473 -15.00 -33.79 -21.63
N ALA A 474 -15.40 -33.77 -20.36
CA ALA A 474 -15.30 -34.93 -19.47
C ALA A 474 -16.26 -36.06 -19.86
N ASP A 475 -17.40 -35.73 -20.48
CA ASP A 475 -18.40 -36.70 -20.94
C ASP A 475 -17.87 -37.61 -22.06
N HIS A 476 -16.89 -37.13 -22.81
CA HIS A 476 -16.32 -37.82 -23.98
C HIS A 476 -14.99 -38.52 -23.69
N LEU A 477 -14.48 -38.42 -22.45
CA LEU A 477 -13.19 -38.97 -22.06
C LEU A 477 -13.34 -40.23 -21.22
N SER A 478 -12.46 -41.20 -21.45
CA SER A 478 -12.36 -42.34 -20.54
C SER A 478 -11.82 -41.87 -19.17
N PRO A 479 -12.15 -42.57 -18.06
CA PRO A 479 -11.65 -42.22 -16.74
C PRO A 479 -10.11 -42.14 -16.66
N SER A 480 -9.41 -43.00 -17.41
CA SER A 480 -7.93 -42.98 -17.47
C SER A 480 -7.39 -41.74 -18.20
N MET A 481 -8.04 -41.30 -19.28
CA MET A 481 -7.68 -40.07 -19.98
C MET A 481 -7.96 -38.83 -19.12
N PHE A 482 -9.08 -38.82 -18.40
CA PHE A 482 -9.40 -37.74 -17.47
C PHE A 482 -8.35 -37.64 -16.34
N LEU A 483 -7.95 -38.79 -15.78
CA LEU A 483 -6.89 -38.84 -14.76
C LEU A 483 -5.54 -38.33 -15.29
N LEU A 484 -5.13 -38.77 -16.49
CA LEU A 484 -3.83 -38.44 -17.07
C LEU A 484 -3.74 -36.97 -17.50
N PHE A 485 -4.81 -36.42 -18.09
CA PHE A 485 -4.76 -35.09 -18.70
C PHE A 485 -5.36 -33.97 -17.85
N PHE A 486 -6.17 -34.27 -16.82
CA PHE A 486 -6.75 -33.25 -15.95
C PHE A 486 -6.30 -33.38 -14.51
N VAL A 487 -6.46 -34.56 -13.90
CA VAL A 487 -6.17 -34.77 -12.48
C VAL A 487 -4.66 -34.66 -12.20
N LEU A 488 -3.84 -35.45 -12.90
CA LEU A 488 -2.39 -35.46 -12.69
C LEU A 488 -1.74 -34.09 -12.99
N PRO A 489 -2.05 -33.39 -14.11
CA PRO A 489 -1.48 -32.08 -14.39
C PRO A 489 -1.94 -31.02 -13.40
N THR A 490 -3.20 -31.05 -12.96
CA THR A 490 -3.72 -30.13 -11.92
C THR A 490 -3.02 -30.35 -10.59
N PHE A 491 -2.82 -31.60 -10.19
CA PHE A 491 -2.08 -31.95 -8.98
C PHE A 491 -0.63 -31.46 -9.05
N LEU A 492 0.09 -31.79 -10.13
CA LEU A 492 1.50 -31.41 -10.31
C LEU A 492 1.67 -29.89 -10.34
N PHE A 493 0.79 -29.19 -11.06
CA PHE A 493 0.75 -27.74 -11.11
C PHE A 493 0.61 -27.12 -9.72
N GLY A 494 -0.42 -27.55 -8.98
CA GLY A 494 -0.65 -27.07 -7.62
C GLY A 494 0.49 -27.46 -6.66
N PHE A 495 1.04 -28.66 -6.80
CA PHE A 495 2.15 -29.14 -5.99
C PHE A 495 3.41 -28.29 -6.18
N ILE A 496 3.78 -27.96 -7.41
CA ILE A 496 4.96 -27.14 -7.72
C ILE A 496 4.80 -25.72 -7.13
N ILE A 497 3.60 -25.14 -7.23
CA ILE A 497 3.28 -23.84 -6.63
C ILE A 497 3.35 -23.92 -5.10
N GLY A 498 2.71 -24.91 -4.49
CA GLY A 498 2.75 -25.11 -3.04
C GLY A 498 4.18 -25.31 -2.52
N TYR A 499 4.94 -26.20 -3.14
CA TYR A 499 6.30 -26.57 -2.75
C TYR A 499 7.31 -25.42 -2.92
N GLY A 500 7.29 -24.78 -4.09
CA GLY A 500 8.31 -23.82 -4.48
C GLY A 500 8.00 -22.36 -4.14
N MET A 501 6.71 -22.02 -4.01
CA MET A 501 6.24 -20.63 -4.06
C MET A 501 5.56 -20.17 -2.77
N ILE A 502 4.75 -21.00 -2.11
CA ILE A 502 4.03 -20.60 -0.88
C ILE A 502 4.97 -20.21 0.26
N GLY A 503 6.10 -20.91 0.42
CA GLY A 503 7.12 -20.53 1.41
C GLY A 503 7.67 -19.12 1.19
N ARG A 504 7.82 -18.69 -0.07
CA ARG A 504 8.29 -17.32 -0.40
C ARG A 504 7.21 -16.28 -0.15
N LEU A 505 5.95 -16.60 -0.44
CA LEU A 505 4.80 -15.73 -0.12
C LEU A 505 4.70 -15.52 1.40
N ARG A 506 4.87 -16.62 2.17
CA ARG A 506 4.91 -16.61 3.63
C ARG A 506 6.04 -15.72 4.15
N GLU A 507 7.27 -15.92 3.69
CA GLU A 507 8.43 -15.11 4.08
C GLU A 507 8.24 -13.62 3.71
N ALA A 508 7.74 -13.33 2.51
CA ALA A 508 7.48 -11.96 2.06
C ALA A 508 6.42 -11.25 2.93
N ALA A 509 5.42 -12.00 3.39
CA ALA A 509 4.37 -11.48 4.27
C ALA A 509 4.78 -11.42 5.75
N ALA A 510 5.74 -12.24 6.20
CA ALA A 510 6.22 -12.29 7.58
C ALA A 510 7.31 -11.25 7.91
N ARG A 511 8.14 -10.84 6.93
CA ARG A 511 9.21 -9.83 7.10
C ARG A 511 8.70 -8.39 7.15
N CYS A 512 7.46 -8.16 7.56
CA CYS A 512 6.88 -6.83 7.69
C CYS A 512 6.41 -6.64 9.14
N PRO A 513 6.88 -5.60 9.86
CA PRO A 513 6.29 -5.26 11.14
C PRO A 513 4.81 -5.00 10.91
N VAL A 514 4.00 -5.66 11.73
CA VAL A 514 2.55 -5.54 11.73
C VAL A 514 2.25 -4.09 12.05
N ARG A 515 1.70 -3.33 11.10
CA ARG A 515 1.04 -2.08 11.46
C ARG A 515 -0.17 -2.49 12.28
N SER A 516 -0.04 -2.48 13.60
CA SER A 516 -1.21 -2.29 14.43
C SER A 516 -1.85 -1.00 13.91
N ALA A 517 -3.03 -1.12 13.30
CA ALA A 517 -3.91 0.04 13.30
C ALA A 517 -3.97 0.46 14.77
N PRO A 518 -3.75 1.75 15.11
CA PRO A 518 -4.17 2.19 16.42
C PRO A 518 -5.64 1.77 16.50
N LEU A 519 -5.93 0.80 17.38
CA LEU A 519 -7.30 0.57 17.82
C LEU A 519 -7.85 1.96 18.04
N VAL A 520 -8.95 2.28 17.38
CA VAL A 520 -9.65 3.54 17.57
C VAL A 520 -9.94 3.61 19.07
N SER A 521 -9.05 4.26 19.81
CA SER A 521 -9.37 4.71 21.16
C SER A 521 -10.58 5.60 20.97
N PRO A 522 -11.68 5.36 21.70
CA PRO A 522 -12.85 6.22 21.61
C PRO A 522 -12.49 7.55 22.28
N ALA A 523 -11.80 8.40 21.54
CA ALA A 523 -11.48 9.77 21.93
C ALA A 523 -12.37 10.72 21.12
N PHE A 524 -13.69 10.46 21.11
CA PHE A 524 -14.74 11.43 20.79
C PHE A 524 -16.02 11.00 21.51
N ALA A 525 -15.98 11.09 22.84
CA ALA A 525 -17.16 11.18 23.70
C ALA A 525 -16.89 12.28 24.74
N SER A 526 -16.73 13.51 24.25
CA SER A 526 -16.91 14.78 24.98
C SER A 526 -16.42 15.94 24.10
N ALA A 527 -17.31 16.43 23.25
CA ALA A 527 -17.40 17.82 22.82
C ALA A 527 -18.86 18.09 22.46
#